data_AF-A0A9D7N4A9-F1
#
_entry.id   AF-A0A9D7N4A9-F1
#
_cell.length_a   1.000
_cell.length_b   1.000
_cell.length_c   1.000
_cell.angle_alpha   90.00
_cell.angle_beta   90.00
_cell.angle_gamma   90.00
#
_symmetry.space_group_name_H-M   'P 1'
#
loop_
_entity.id
_entity.type
_entity.pdbx_description
1 polymer ?
#
loop_
_entity_poly.entity_id
_entity_poly.type
_entity_poly.pdbx_seq_one_letter_code
_entity_poly.pdbx_strand_id
1 'polypeptide(L)'
;MRPMLEGARVVGYAIVTKVRRAAELPLHERLHRVRERLLTLYWMLFDRYADEAPVAGELSDDLLDIYVDVSRGLALGRSPATRAAALWEWRFHFDMHWGAHAVQALNALHHACASG
;
A
#
# COMPACT_ATOMS: atom_id res chain seq x y z
N MET A 1 52.50 -4.96 10.35
CA MET A 1 53.25 -5.78 9.37
C MET A 1 52.65 -7.19 9.38
N ARG A 2 51.93 -7.57 8.29
CA ARG A 2 51.25 -8.86 7.94
C ARG A 2 50.16 -9.45 8.88
N PRO A 3 49.22 -10.32 8.42
CA PRO A 3 48.97 -10.86 7.06
C PRO A 3 47.50 -10.83 6.55
N MET A 4 47.35 -11.37 5.34
CA MET A 4 46.19 -11.58 4.47
C MET A 4 45.46 -12.91 4.79
N LEU A 5 44.11 -12.90 4.76
CA LEU A 5 43.17 -14.04 4.58
C LEU A 5 41.92 -13.43 3.92
N GLU A 6 41.70 -13.50 2.60
CA GLU A 6 41.22 -14.62 1.80
C GLU A 6 39.89 -15.24 2.29
N GLY A 7 38.81 -14.99 1.54
CA GLY A 7 37.63 -15.87 1.44
C GLY A 7 36.50 -15.72 2.48
N ALA A 8 35.52 -14.85 2.18
CA ALA A 8 34.16 -15.01 2.73
C ALA A 8 33.13 -14.76 1.61
N ARG A 9 32.60 -15.85 1.05
CA ARG A 9 31.35 -15.80 0.27
C ARG A 9 30.21 -15.61 1.28
N VAL A 10 29.46 -14.53 1.14
CA VAL A 10 28.16 -14.37 1.81
C VAL A 10 27.11 -14.24 0.72
N VAL A 11 26.34 -15.31 0.55
CA VAL A 11 25.06 -15.31 -0.18
C VAL A 11 24.01 -14.83 0.82
N GLY A 12 23.34 -13.71 0.52
CA GLY A 12 22.26 -13.19 1.34
C GLY A 12 22.12 -11.69 1.18
N TYR A 13 21.06 -11.25 0.47
CA TYR A 13 20.76 -9.83 0.27
C TYR A 13 20.26 -9.24 1.60
N ALA A 14 21.14 -8.57 2.34
CA ALA A 14 20.77 -7.78 3.52
C ALA A 14 20.67 -6.30 3.11
N ILE A 15 19.46 -5.78 2.94
CA ILE A 15 19.24 -4.35 2.77
C ILE A 15 19.24 -3.70 4.16
N VAL A 16 20.37 -3.08 4.52
CA VAL A 16 20.46 -2.17 5.67
C VAL A 16 20.14 -0.75 5.20
N THR A 17 19.01 -0.18 5.58
CA THR A 17 18.82 1.29 5.49
C THR A 17 18.21 1.90 6.74
N LYS A 18 18.90 2.93 7.22
CA LYS A 18 18.67 3.74 8.40
C LYS A 18 17.36 4.53 8.26
N VAL A 19 16.34 4.18 9.04
CA VAL A 19 15.03 4.84 9.04
C VAL A 19 15.09 6.13 9.86
N ARG A 20 15.05 7.31 9.22
CA ARG A 20 14.50 8.51 9.87
C ARG A 20 12.97 8.36 9.90
N ARG A 21 12.35 8.64 11.05
CA ARG A 21 10.90 8.46 11.28
C ARG A 21 10.11 9.18 10.19
N ALA A 22 9.39 8.43 9.37
CA ALA A 22 8.58 8.93 8.25
C ALA A 22 7.34 9.75 8.69
N ALA A 23 7.24 10.16 9.96
CA ALA A 23 6.04 10.78 10.54
C ALA A 23 6.01 12.32 10.39
N GLU A 24 7.14 12.95 10.04
CA GLU A 24 7.28 14.43 10.04
C GLU A 24 7.12 15.08 8.66
N LEU A 25 6.90 14.29 7.61
CA LEU A 25 6.74 14.81 6.25
C LEU A 25 5.26 15.09 5.90
N PRO A 26 5.00 16.03 4.97
CA PRO A 26 3.72 16.16 4.30
C PRO A 26 3.26 14.81 3.73
N LEU A 27 1.95 14.53 3.82
CA LEU A 27 1.40 13.24 3.43
C LEU A 27 1.83 12.83 2.01
N HIS A 28 1.72 13.70 1.01
CA HIS A 28 2.12 13.42 -0.37
C HIS A 28 3.58 12.95 -0.51
N GLU A 29 4.50 13.42 0.32
CA GLU A 29 5.91 13.06 0.27
C GLU A 29 6.20 11.73 1.00
N ARG A 30 5.43 11.44 2.06
CA ARG A 30 5.39 10.08 2.67
C ARG A 30 4.89 9.05 1.66
N LEU A 31 3.92 9.44 0.84
CA LEU A 31 3.30 8.59 -0.18
C LEU A 31 4.24 8.34 -1.36
N HIS A 32 5.00 9.34 -1.80
CA HIS A 32 6.05 9.15 -2.81
C HIS A 32 7.08 8.09 -2.38
N ARG A 33 7.42 8.05 -1.08
CA ARG A 33 8.34 7.05 -0.52
C ARG A 33 7.73 5.65 -0.37
N VAL A 34 6.43 5.54 -0.12
CA VAL A 34 5.73 4.24 -0.14
C VAL A 34 5.69 3.72 -1.57
N ARG A 35 5.36 4.60 -2.52
CA ARG A 35 5.36 4.35 -3.96
C ARG A 35 6.71 3.82 -4.45
N GLU A 36 7.83 4.51 -4.18
CA GLU A 36 9.17 4.06 -4.57
C GLU A 36 9.59 2.67 -4.01
N ARG A 37 8.97 2.20 -2.93
CA ARG A 37 9.32 0.92 -2.28
C ARG A 37 8.35 -0.21 -2.61
N LEU A 38 7.16 0.09 -3.14
CA LEU A 38 6.09 -0.86 -3.43
C LEU A 38 5.54 -0.69 -4.86
N LEU A 39 6.41 -0.33 -5.82
CA LEU A 39 6.06 -0.35 -7.25
C LEU A 39 5.82 -1.80 -7.70
N THR A 40 4.66 -2.34 -7.35
CA THR A 40 4.16 -3.62 -7.85
C THR A 40 2.96 -3.33 -8.73
N LEU A 41 3.23 -3.25 -10.03
CA LEU A 41 2.16 -3.26 -11.03
C LEU A 41 1.56 -4.66 -11.09
N TYR A 42 0.24 -4.74 -11.20
CA TYR A 42 -0.47 -5.98 -11.43
C TYR A 42 -1.55 -5.77 -12.50
N TRP A 43 -1.91 -6.85 -13.19
CA TRP A 43 -2.97 -6.82 -14.18
C TRP A 43 -4.25 -7.39 -13.59
N MET A 44 -5.36 -6.73 -13.85
CA MET A 44 -6.66 -7.08 -13.28
C MET A 44 -7.76 -6.93 -14.31
N LEU A 45 -8.66 -7.91 -14.34
CA LEU A 45 -9.95 -7.85 -15.03
C LEU A 45 -10.98 -7.32 -14.03
N PHE A 46 -11.60 -6.19 -14.32
CA PHE A 46 -12.61 -5.58 -13.46
C PHE A 46 -13.89 -6.41 -13.39
N ASP A 47 -14.35 -6.90 -14.53
CA ASP A 47 -15.42 -7.88 -14.63
C ASP A 47 -14.89 -9.14 -15.31
N ARG A 48 -15.00 -10.29 -14.63
CA ARG A 48 -14.55 -11.59 -15.16
C ARG A 48 -15.50 -12.19 -16.19
N TYR A 49 -16.69 -11.61 -16.33
CA TYR A 49 -17.72 -12.05 -17.26
C TYR A 49 -17.88 -11.11 -18.45
N ALA A 50 -17.24 -9.93 -18.41
CA ALA A 50 -17.14 -9.04 -19.55
C ALA A 50 -15.92 -9.39 -20.41
N ASP A 51 -16.06 -9.24 -21.72
CA ASP A 51 -14.95 -9.37 -22.67
C ASP A 51 -14.16 -8.05 -22.73
N GLU A 52 -13.58 -7.68 -21.58
CA GLU A 52 -12.82 -6.46 -21.40
C GLU A 52 -11.32 -6.75 -21.32
N ALA A 53 -10.52 -5.83 -21.86
CA ALA A 53 -9.07 -5.92 -21.73
C ALA A 53 -8.67 -5.77 -20.25
N PRO A 54 -7.69 -6.57 -19.77
CA PRO A 54 -7.12 -6.36 -18.45
C PRO A 54 -6.55 -4.94 -18.31
N VAL A 55 -6.77 -4.33 -17.16
CA VAL A 55 -6.27 -3.01 -16.81
C VAL A 55 -5.12 -3.17 -15.82
N ALA A 56 -4.14 -2.27 -15.90
CA ALA A 56 -3.04 -2.21 -14.94
C ALA A 56 -3.50 -1.50 -13.67
N GLY A 57 -3.30 -2.13 -12.52
CA GLY A 57 -3.38 -1.53 -11.19
C GLY A 57 -1.99 -1.38 -10.59
N GLU A 58 -1.84 -0.41 -9.69
CA GLU A 58 -0.61 -0.22 -8.91
C GLU A 58 -0.92 -0.41 -7.43
N LEU A 59 -0.27 -1.40 -6.80
CA LEU A 59 -0.51 -1.72 -5.39
C LEU A 59 -0.27 -0.52 -4.46
N SER A 60 0.70 0.32 -4.83
CA SER A 60 1.03 1.51 -4.04
C SER A 60 -0.07 2.57 -4.08
N ASP A 61 -0.72 2.73 -5.23
CA ASP A 61 -1.87 3.63 -5.40
C ASP A 61 -3.11 3.09 -4.67
N ASP A 62 -3.38 1.79 -4.74
CA ASP A 62 -4.50 1.19 -3.99
C ASP A 62 -4.37 1.40 -2.48
N LEU A 63 -3.17 1.14 -1.93
CA LEU A 63 -2.91 1.34 -0.50
C LEU A 63 -3.00 2.81 -0.09
N LEU A 64 -2.61 3.72 -0.98
CA LEU A 64 -2.76 5.15 -0.80
C LEU A 64 -4.24 5.55 -0.75
N ASP A 65 -5.04 5.12 -1.73
CA ASP A 65 -6.45 5.47 -1.82
C ASP A 65 -7.23 4.97 -0.60
N ILE A 66 -6.94 3.74 -0.15
CA ILE A 66 -7.48 3.20 1.11
C ILE A 66 -7.09 4.09 2.29
N TYR A 67 -5.81 4.44 2.41
CA TYR A 67 -5.33 5.25 3.52
C TYR A 67 -6.03 6.61 3.57
N VAL A 68 -6.18 7.29 2.43
CA VAL A 68 -6.81 8.60 2.35
C VAL A 68 -8.27 8.54 2.81
N ASP A 69 -9.05 7.61 2.27
CA ASP A 69 -10.48 7.51 2.59
C ASP A 69 -10.75 7.09 4.04
N VAL A 70 -10.00 6.12 4.57
CA VAL A 70 -10.13 5.72 5.97
C VAL A 70 -9.71 6.87 6.90
N SER A 71 -8.68 7.63 6.54
CA SER A 71 -8.20 8.76 7.32
C SER A 71 -9.22 9.90 7.43
N ARG A 72 -10.07 10.10 6.41
CA ARG A 72 -11.16 11.10 6.46
C ARG A 72 -12.14 10.82 7.59
N GLY A 73 -12.65 9.59 7.68
CA GLY A 73 -13.55 9.22 8.77
C GLY A 73 -12.87 9.24 10.15
N LEU A 74 -11.56 8.91 10.24
CA LEU A 74 -10.80 9.06 11.48
C LEU A 74 -10.68 10.53 11.93
N ALA A 75 -10.54 11.47 10.99
CA ALA A 75 -10.51 12.89 11.29
C ALA A 75 -11.87 13.38 11.84
N LEU A 76 -12.97 12.84 11.31
CA LEU A 76 -14.32 13.14 11.77
C LEU A 76 -14.63 12.50 13.14
N GLY A 77 -14.17 11.28 13.43
CA GLY A 77 -14.54 10.50 14.60
C GLY A 77 -13.97 10.95 15.95
N ARG A 78 -13.38 12.15 16.05
CA ARG A 78 -12.66 12.62 17.24
C ARG A 78 -13.54 12.98 18.44
N SER A 79 -14.86 13.09 18.25
CA SER A 79 -15.80 13.38 19.33
C SER A 79 -17.03 12.46 19.25
N PRO A 80 -17.76 12.24 20.35
CA PRO A 80 -19.03 11.51 20.32
C PRO A 80 -20.05 12.13 19.37
N ALA A 81 -20.10 13.46 19.27
CA ALA A 81 -21.05 14.20 18.44
C ALA A 81 -20.83 13.97 16.93
N THR A 82 -19.60 13.67 16.51
CA THR A 82 -19.22 13.50 15.10
C THR A 82 -19.10 12.03 14.67
N ARG A 83 -19.40 11.08 15.58
CA ARG A 83 -19.30 9.64 15.32
C ARG A 83 -20.19 9.18 14.16
N ALA A 84 -21.43 9.68 14.08
CA ALA A 84 -22.34 9.31 13.01
C ALA A 84 -21.83 9.76 11.63
N ALA A 85 -21.23 10.95 11.55
CA ALA A 85 -20.60 11.44 10.33
C ALA A 85 -19.40 10.59 9.91
N ALA A 86 -18.55 10.19 10.86
CA ALA A 86 -17.43 9.28 10.59
C ALA A 86 -17.88 7.92 10.05
N LEU A 87 -18.94 7.34 10.64
CA LEU A 87 -19.51 6.07 10.18
C LEU A 87 -20.08 6.18 8.77
N TRP A 88 -20.80 7.28 8.49
CA TRP A 88 -21.32 7.55 7.16
C TRP A 88 -20.18 7.70 6.14
N GLU A 89 -19.16 8.49 6.46
CA GLU A 89 -17.98 8.73 5.60
C GLU A 89 -17.30 7.41 5.22
N TRP A 90 -17.03 6.55 6.21
CA TRP A 90 -16.41 5.24 5.96
C TRP A 90 -17.29 4.33 5.13
N ARG A 91 -18.60 4.26 5.42
CA ARG A 91 -19.51 3.37 4.70
C ARG A 91 -19.68 3.81 3.25
N PHE A 92 -19.88 5.10 3.03
CA PHE A 92 -20.04 5.68 1.69
C PHE A 92 -18.80 5.42 0.83
N HIS A 93 -17.61 5.78 1.32
CA HIS A 93 -16.37 5.57 0.58
C HIS A 93 -15.98 4.09 0.45
N PHE A 94 -16.46 3.21 1.35
CA PHE A 94 -16.25 1.77 1.20
C PHE A 94 -16.98 1.26 -0.04
N ASP A 95 -18.26 1.60 -0.18
CA ASP A 95 -19.10 1.11 -1.26
C ASP A 95 -18.66 1.62 -2.63
N MET A 96 -18.15 2.86 -2.69
CA MET A 96 -17.82 3.50 -3.97
C MET A 96 -16.33 3.55 -4.30
N HIS A 97 -15.42 3.28 -3.36
CA HIS A 97 -13.99 3.52 -3.57
C HIS A 97 -13.08 2.55 -2.79
N TRP A 98 -12.72 2.83 -1.53
CA TRP A 98 -11.66 2.08 -0.83
C TRP A 98 -11.96 0.58 -0.66
N GLY A 99 -13.23 0.16 -0.70
CA GLY A 99 -13.60 -1.25 -0.67
C GLY A 99 -13.09 -2.03 -1.89
N ALA A 100 -13.20 -1.45 -3.09
CA ALA A 100 -12.70 -2.06 -4.32
C ALA A 100 -11.16 -2.15 -4.30
N HIS A 101 -10.48 -1.06 -3.95
CA HIS A 101 -9.02 -1.02 -3.83
C HIS A 101 -8.51 -2.02 -2.77
N ALA A 102 -9.22 -2.21 -1.66
CA ALA A 102 -8.84 -3.19 -0.64
C ALA A 102 -8.86 -4.63 -1.18
N VAL A 103 -9.87 -4.99 -1.97
CA VAL A 103 -9.94 -6.31 -2.61
C VAL A 103 -8.81 -6.50 -3.62
N GLN A 104 -8.55 -5.49 -4.45
CA GLN A 104 -7.52 -5.58 -5.47
C GLN A 104 -6.11 -5.65 -4.86
N ALA A 105 -5.81 -4.82 -3.87
CA ALA A 105 -4.55 -4.85 -3.13
C ALA A 105 -4.33 -6.21 -2.44
N LEU A 106 -5.36 -6.76 -1.80
CA LEU A 106 -5.28 -8.09 -1.18
C LEU A 106 -4.98 -9.19 -2.21
N ASN A 107 -5.64 -9.14 -3.37
CA ASN A 107 -5.40 -10.09 -4.46
C ASN A 107 -3.96 -10.00 -4.99
N ALA A 108 -3.48 -8.78 -5.24
CA ALA A 108 -2.11 -8.54 -5.69
C ALA A 108 -1.07 -9.08 -4.68
N LEU A 109 -1.26 -8.78 -3.39
CA LEU A 109 -0.40 -9.29 -2.32
C LEU A 109 -0.44 -10.82 -2.20
N HIS A 110 -1.62 -11.43 -2.30
CA HIS A 110 -1.77 -12.87 -2.25
C HIS A 110 -0.95 -13.55 -3.36
N HIS A 111 -1.06 -13.07 -4.60
CA HIS A 111 -0.29 -13.60 -5.72
C HIS A 111 1.22 -13.34 -5.57
N ALA A 112 1.63 -12.16 -5.12
CA ALA A 112 3.03 -11.86 -4.88
C ALA A 112 3.66 -12.81 -3.83
N CYS A 113 2.92 -13.15 -2.78
CA CYS A 113 3.37 -14.05 -1.72
C CYS A 113 3.26 -15.54 -2.07
N ALA A 114 2.23 -15.94 -2.82
CA ALA A 114 2.00 -17.35 -3.18
C ALA A 114 2.83 -17.82 -4.38
N SER A 115 3.37 -16.88 -5.15
CA SER A 115 4.21 -17.17 -6.33
C SER A 115 5.72 -17.16 -6.02
N GLY A 116 6.09 -17.09 -4.73
CA GLY A 116 7.46 -17.05 -4.22
C GLY A 116 7.92 -18.38 -3.63
#